data_AF-A0A5E4DIM7-F1
#
_entry.id   AF-A0A5E4DIM7-F1
#
_cell.length_a   1.000
_cell.length_b   1.000
_cell.length_c   1.000
_cell.angle_alpha   90.00
_cell.angle_beta   90.00
_cell.angle_gamma   90.00
#
_symmetry.space_group_name_H-M   'P 1'
#
loop_
_entity.id
_entity.type
_entity.pdbx_description
1 polymer ?
#
loop_
_entity_poly.entity_id
_entity_poly.type
_entity_poly.pdbx_seq_one_letter_code
_entity_poly.pdbx_strand_id
1 'polypeptide(L)'
;FAIGKATERVDAFRKAKNKAIHYLHYIERYEDHTIFHDISLRYKRTHIKMKKQPRGYGLRCHRAIITICRLIGIKDMYAKVSGSVNMLNLTRGLFHGLSRQ
;
A
#
# COMPACT_ATOMS: atom_id res chain seq x y z
N PHE A 1 7.08 -0.08 5.75
CA PHE A 1 6.31 -1.08 6.54
C PHE A 1 7.28 -2.09 7.14
N ALA A 2 6.94 -2.80 8.22
CA ALA A 2 7.80 -3.85 8.79
C ALA A 2 7.00 -4.92 9.55
N ILE A 3 7.66 -6.05 9.84
CA ILE A 3 7.14 -7.13 10.68
C ILE A 3 7.92 -7.14 12.00
N GLY A 4 7.19 -7.21 13.11
CA GLY A 4 7.73 -7.51 14.43
C GLY A 4 7.20 -8.86 14.91
N LYS A 5 8.07 -9.65 15.55
CA LYS A 5 7.70 -10.92 16.19
C LYS A 5 8.25 -10.90 17.63
N ALA A 6 7.43 -11.34 18.57
CA ALA A 6 7.76 -11.51 19.98
C ALA A 6 6.72 -12.45 20.61
N THR A 7 7.00 -12.96 21.80
CA THR A 7 6.04 -13.73 22.59
C THR A 7 4.87 -12.83 23.02
N GLU A 8 5.19 -11.66 23.58
CA GLU A 8 4.21 -10.66 24.00
C GLU A 8 3.77 -9.75 22.84
N ARG A 9 2.46 -9.50 22.76
CA ARG A 9 1.87 -8.69 21.69
C ARG A 9 2.38 -7.25 21.70
N VAL A 10 2.55 -6.66 22.88
CA VAL A 10 3.00 -5.25 23.04
C VAL A 10 4.43 -5.08 22.52
N ASP A 11 5.30 -6.04 22.79
CA ASP A 11 6.67 -6.03 22.28
C ASP A 11 6.72 -6.23 20.77
N ALA A 12 5.87 -7.08 20.21
CA ALA A 12 5.77 -7.25 18.76
C ALA A 12 5.37 -5.93 18.08
N PHE A 13 4.42 -5.17 18.66
CA PHE A 13 4.05 -3.84 18.15
C PHE A 13 5.20 -2.84 18.24
N ARG A 14 5.89 -2.74 19.38
CA ARG A 14 7.05 -1.85 19.55
C ARG A 14 8.14 -2.14 18.52
N LYS A 15 8.49 -3.42 18.35
CA LYS A 15 9.47 -3.88 17.35
C LYS A 15 9.04 -3.55 15.92
N ALA A 16 7.78 -3.83 15.56
CA ALA A 16 7.26 -3.55 14.22
C ALA A 16 7.27 -2.05 13.91
N LYS A 17 6.82 -1.21 14.85
CA LYS A 17 6.77 0.25 14.70
C LYS A 17 8.16 0.83 14.48
N ASN A 18 9.08 0.56 15.40
CA ASN A 18 10.42 1.12 15.36
C ASN A 18 11.18 0.64 14.11
N LYS A 19 11.01 -0.64 13.73
CA LYS A 19 11.61 -1.18 12.51
C LYS A 19 11.04 -0.52 11.24
N ALA A 20 9.74 -0.21 11.19
CA ALA A 20 9.11 0.34 9.99
C ALA A 20 9.66 1.71 9.59
N ILE A 21 10.14 2.50 10.56
CA ILE A 21 10.73 3.83 10.34
C ILE A 21 12.05 3.75 9.56
N HIS A 22 12.80 2.65 9.66
CA HIS A 22 14.03 2.46 8.91
C HIS A 22 13.81 2.04 7.44
N TYR A 23 12.58 1.70 7.06
CA TYR A 23 12.23 1.25 5.71
C TYR A 23 11.06 2.08 5.16
N LEU A 24 11.27 3.39 5.11
CA LEU A 24 10.34 4.33 4.51
C LEU A 24 10.50 4.37 2.99
N HIS A 25 9.39 4.57 2.30
CA HIS A 25 9.34 4.76 0.86
C HIS A 25 8.77 6.15 0.58
N TYR A 26 9.46 6.90 -0.27
CA TYR A 26 8.89 8.11 -0.86
C TYR A 26 8.04 7.70 -2.07
N ILE A 27 6.78 8.14 -2.10
CA ILE A 27 5.83 7.83 -3.17
C ILE A 27 5.42 9.16 -3.80
N GLU A 28 5.72 9.32 -5.09
CA GLU A 28 5.31 10.51 -5.83
C GLU A 28 3.80 10.53 -6.02
N ARG A 29 3.21 11.71 -6.15
CA ARG A 29 1.75 11.85 -6.29
C ARG A 29 1.46 12.88 -7.36
N TYR A 30 0.57 12.52 -8.28
CA TYR A 30 0.04 13.46 -9.25
C TYR A 30 -0.91 14.42 -8.53
N GLU A 31 -0.59 15.71 -8.60
CA GLU A 31 -1.34 16.79 -7.97
C GLU A 31 -1.66 16.53 -6.48
N ASP A 32 -0.76 15.84 -5.77
CA ASP A 32 -0.90 15.48 -4.36
C ASP A 32 -2.17 14.70 -3.97
N HIS A 33 -2.88 14.07 -4.93
CA HIS A 33 -4.12 13.33 -4.64
C HIS A 33 -4.20 11.92 -5.22
N THR A 34 -3.53 11.61 -6.33
CA THR A 34 -3.60 10.29 -7.01
C THR A 34 -2.22 9.85 -7.56
N ILE A 35 -2.16 8.64 -8.13
CA ILE A 35 -1.02 8.11 -8.89
C ILE A 35 -0.93 8.73 -10.31
N PHE A 36 0.25 8.69 -10.94
CA PHE A 36 0.50 9.31 -12.25
C PHE A 36 -0.21 8.63 -13.42
N HIS A 37 -0.17 7.30 -13.45
CA HIS A 37 -0.78 6.47 -14.49
C HIS A 37 -1.39 5.20 -13.88
N ASP A 38 -2.11 4.43 -14.69
CA ASP A 38 -2.64 3.14 -14.28
C ASP A 38 -1.49 2.14 -14.07
N ILE A 39 -1.55 1.36 -12.99
CA ILE A 39 -0.51 0.41 -12.61
C ILE A 39 -1.12 -0.98 -12.50
N SER A 40 -0.60 -1.94 -13.25
CA SER A 40 -0.99 -3.34 -13.15
C SER A 40 0.24 -4.18 -12.83
N LEU A 41 0.25 -4.80 -11.65
CA LEU A 41 1.37 -5.62 -11.20
C LEU A 41 0.93 -6.94 -10.62
N ARG A 42 1.84 -7.90 -10.64
CA ARG A 42 1.71 -9.18 -9.96
C ARG A 42 2.88 -9.35 -9.00
N TYR A 43 2.58 -9.44 -7.71
CA TYR A 43 3.56 -9.79 -6.69
C TYR A 43 3.30 -11.22 -6.21
N LYS A 44 4.18 -12.16 -6.60
CA LYS A 44 3.97 -13.60 -6.43
C LYS A 44 2.63 -14.05 -7.05
N ARG A 45 1.69 -14.56 -6.25
CA ARG A 45 0.33 -14.97 -6.67
C ARG A 45 -0.75 -13.90 -6.42
N THR A 46 -0.36 -12.71 -5.96
CA THR A 46 -1.26 -11.58 -5.70
C THR A 46 -1.20 -10.62 -6.88
N HIS A 47 -2.33 -10.35 -7.50
CA HIS A 47 -2.44 -9.37 -8.59
C HIS A 47 -3.08 -8.10 -8.05
N ILE A 48 -2.49 -6.95 -8.39
CA ILE A 48 -2.96 -5.64 -7.98
C ILE A 48 -3.08 -4.79 -9.23
N LYS A 49 -4.30 -4.35 -9.54
CA LYS A 49 -4.59 -3.39 -10.61
C LYS A 49 -5.08 -2.09 -9.97
N MET A 50 -4.28 -1.04 -10.09
CA MET A 50 -4.58 0.31 -9.63
C MET A 50 -4.89 1.18 -10.83
N LYS A 51 -5.90 2.04 -10.70
CA LYS A 51 -6.25 3.03 -11.71
C LYS A 51 -6.22 4.42 -11.12
N LYS A 52 -5.67 5.36 -11.88
CA LYS A 52 -5.74 6.80 -11.58
C LYS A 52 -7.20 7.22 -11.62
N GLN A 53 -7.61 8.07 -10.67
CA GLN A 53 -8.98 8.58 -10.61
C GLN A 53 -8.97 10.10 -10.38
N PRO A 54 -10.00 10.82 -10.87
CA PRO A 54 -10.11 12.26 -10.66
C PRO A 54 -10.43 12.60 -9.19
N ARG A 55 -10.24 13.88 -8.83
CA ARG A 55 -10.56 14.40 -7.50
C ARG A 55 -12.04 14.16 -7.17
N GLY A 56 -12.30 13.75 -5.93
CA GLY A 56 -13.67 13.51 -5.42
C GLY A 56 -14.18 12.09 -5.65
N TYR A 57 -13.40 11.21 -6.29
CA TYR A 57 -13.75 9.79 -6.43
C TYR A 57 -13.61 9.04 -5.11
N GLY A 58 -12.61 9.42 -4.30
CA GLY A 58 -12.23 8.76 -3.05
C GLY A 58 -11.44 7.47 -3.26
N LEU A 59 -11.26 6.71 -2.17
CA LEU A 59 -10.53 5.44 -2.19
C LEU A 59 -11.48 4.26 -2.33
N ARG A 60 -11.54 3.65 -3.53
CA ARG A 60 -12.32 2.43 -3.79
C ARG A 60 -11.38 1.24 -3.97
N CYS A 61 -10.86 0.77 -2.85
CA CYS A 61 -9.79 -0.23 -2.79
C CYS A 61 -10.04 -1.24 -1.66
N HIS A 62 -9.22 -2.29 -1.60
CA HIS A 62 -9.19 -3.19 -0.44
C HIS A 62 -8.87 -2.42 0.87
N ARG A 63 -9.50 -2.80 1.99
CA ARG A 63 -9.38 -2.10 3.29
C ARG A 63 -7.96 -1.76 3.72
N ALA A 64 -7.01 -2.67 3.52
CA ALA A 64 -5.61 -2.44 3.88
C ALA A 64 -4.92 -1.41 2.98
N ILE A 65 -5.27 -1.39 1.69
CA ILE A 65 -4.78 -0.39 0.74
C ILE A 65 -5.32 0.98 1.14
N ILE A 66 -6.59 1.08 1.56
CA ILE A 66 -7.18 2.34 2.05
C ILE A 66 -6.34 2.90 3.21
N THR A 67 -6.02 2.08 4.21
CA THR A 67 -5.20 2.52 5.36
C THR A 67 -3.81 2.98 4.91
N ILE A 68 -3.17 2.24 4.01
CA ILE A 68 -1.83 2.60 3.49
C ILE A 68 -1.89 3.90 2.67
N CYS A 69 -2.87 4.05 1.77
CA CYS A 69 -3.06 5.25 0.96
C CYS A 69 -3.30 6.49 1.82
N ARG A 70 -4.07 6.38 2.93
CA ARG A 70 -4.25 7.47 3.89
C ARG A 70 -2.93 7.89 4.55
N LEU A 71 -2.05 6.94 4.87
CA LEU A 71 -0.72 7.24 5.43
C LEU A 71 0.22 7.88 4.41
N ILE A 72 0.12 7.49 3.13
CA ILE A 72 0.91 8.07 2.03
C ILE A 72 0.38 9.47 1.64
N GLY A 73 -0.93 9.69 1.80
CA GLY A 73 -1.61 10.91 1.36
C GLY A 73 -2.20 10.81 -0.06
N ILE A 74 -2.55 9.61 -0.52
CA ILE A 74 -3.35 9.39 -1.74
C ILE A 74 -4.83 9.46 -1.34
N LYS A 75 -5.59 10.33 -2.00
CA LYS A 75 -7.00 10.61 -1.70
C LYS A 75 -7.96 9.92 -2.66
N ASP A 76 -7.59 9.82 -3.94
CA ASP A 76 -8.44 9.29 -4.99
C ASP A 76 -7.72 8.19 -5.77
N MET A 77 -8.25 6.97 -5.74
CA MET A 77 -7.70 5.84 -6.49
C MET A 77 -8.70 4.68 -6.50
N TYR A 78 -8.73 3.93 -7.59
CA TYR A 78 -9.38 2.61 -7.64
C TYR A 78 -8.31 1.51 -7.59
N ALA A 79 -8.51 0.47 -6.80
CA ALA A 79 -7.63 -0.69 -6.81
C ALA A 79 -8.39 -2.00 -6.63
N LYS A 80 -8.16 -2.93 -7.56
CA LYS A 80 -8.66 -4.30 -7.49
C LYS A 80 -7.52 -5.27 -7.17
N VAL A 81 -7.74 -6.09 -6.16
CA VAL A 81 -6.89 -7.21 -5.82
C VAL A 81 -7.54 -8.49 -6.33
N SER A 82 -6.75 -9.33 -7.03
CA SER A 82 -7.19 -10.63 -7.54
C SER A 82 -6.16 -11.72 -7.21
N GLY A 83 -6.61 -12.98 -7.16
CA GLY A 83 -5.78 -14.12 -6.78
C GLY A 83 -5.61 -14.21 -5.26
N SER A 84 -4.38 -14.45 -4.79
CA SER A 84 -4.11 -14.60 -3.35
C SER A 84 -4.23 -13.26 -2.60
N VAL A 85 -5.05 -13.21 -1.55
CA VAL A 85 -5.29 -12.01 -0.73
C VAL A 85 -4.43 -12.02 0.56
N ASN A 86 -3.20 -12.52 0.47
CA ASN A 86 -2.28 -12.49 1.59
C ASN A 86 -1.82 -11.05 1.89
N MET A 87 -2.03 -10.58 3.13
CA MET A 87 -1.76 -9.20 3.52
C MET A 87 -0.31 -8.75 3.31
N LEU A 88 0.65 -9.64 3.56
CA LEU A 88 2.07 -9.30 3.46
C LEU A 88 2.50 -9.14 2.00
N ASN A 89 2.05 -10.04 1.14
CA ASN A 89 2.32 -9.96 -0.30
C ASN A 89 1.58 -8.78 -0.94
N LEU A 90 0.35 -8.51 -0.50
CA LEU A 90 -0.41 -7.33 -0.91
C LEU A 90 0.34 -6.04 -0.57
N THR A 91 0.80 -5.90 0.67
CA THR A 91 1.52 -4.70 1.14
C THR A 91 2.84 -4.53 0.39
N ARG A 92 3.63 -5.60 0.23
CA ARG A 92 4.88 -5.58 -0.54
C ARG A 92 4.65 -5.20 -2.00
N GLY A 93 3.64 -5.81 -2.64
CA GLY A 93 3.28 -5.53 -4.02
C GLY A 93 2.81 -4.09 -4.22
N LEU A 94 2.03 -3.55 -3.28
CA LEU A 94 1.56 -2.17 -3.32
C LEU A 94 2.73 -1.17 -3.29
N PHE A 95 3.63 -1.27 -2.30
CA PHE A 95 4.80 -0.39 -2.22
C PHE A 95 5.71 -0.55 -3.44
N HIS A 96 5.87 -1.77 -3.96
CA HIS A 96 6.65 -2.03 -5.16
C HIS A 96 6.07 -1.36 -6.41
N GLY A 97 4.75 -1.38 -6.57
CA GLY A 97 4.06 -0.72 -7.67
C GLY A 97 4.13 0.79 -7.60
N LEU A 98 3.81 1.34 -6.43
CA LEU A 98 3.79 2.80 -6.23
C LEU A 98 5.18 3.43 -6.31
N SER A 99 6.25 2.69 -5.97
CA SER A 99 7.63 3.20 -6.08
C SER A 99 8.21 3.11 -7.51
N ARG A 100 7.49 2.50 -8.46
CA ARG A 100 7.93 2.25 -9.85
C ARG A 100 6.96 2.83 -10.88
N GLN A 101 6.14 3.79 -10.45
CA GLN A 101 5.29 4.58 -11.33
C GLN A 101 6.12 5.65 -12.08
#